data_AF-A0AAD0FWD4-F1
#
_entry.id   AF-A0AAD0FWD4-F1
#
_cell.length_a   1.000
_cell.length_b   1.000
_cell.length_c   1.000
_cell.angle_alpha   90.00
_cell.angle_beta   90.00
_cell.angle_gamma   90.00
#
_symmetry.space_group_name_H-M   'P 1'
#
loop_
_entity.id
_entity.type
_entity.pdbx_description
1 polymer ?
#
loop_
_entity_poly.entity_id
_entity_poly.type
_entity_poly.pdbx_seq_one_letter_code
_entity_poly.pdbx_strand_id
1 'polypeptide(L)' 'MRTKVFRIIAFLLGSLFILHGVFIAIVGEPTGNSGVGTVITSVGLGSIFIFYAVTGYSSIYKYFKDRTVK' A
#
# COMPACT_ATOMS: atom_id res chain seq x y z
N MET A 1 -16.84 -11.25 10.75
CA MET A 1 -15.60 -12.05 10.53
C MET A 1 -14.82 -11.62 9.29
N ARG A 2 -15.46 -11.47 8.11
CA ARG A 2 -14.80 -11.03 6.86
C ARG A 2 -13.90 -9.78 6.99
N THR A 3 -14.37 -8.73 7.67
CA THR A 3 -13.59 -7.49 7.87
C THR A 3 -12.29 -7.69 8.64
N LYS A 4 -12.22 -8.65 9.58
CA LYS A 4 -10.97 -8.97 10.29
C LYS A 4 -9.96 -9.64 9.34
N VAL A 5 -10.43 -10.57 8.51
CA VAL A 5 -9.59 -11.27 7.51
C VAL A 5 -9.01 -10.30 6.49
N PHE A 6 -9.81 -9.39 5.94
CA PHE A 6 -9.32 -8.39 5.00
C PHE A 6 -8.29 -7.42 5.61
N ARG A 7 -8.42 -7.09 6.90
CA ARG A 7 -7.43 -6.26 7.60
C ARG A 7 -6.11 -7.00 7.79
N ILE A 8 -6.15 -8.30 8.10
CA ILE A 8 -4.94 -9.13 8.21
C ILE A 8 -4.24 -9.25 6.84
N ILE A 9 -4.98 -9.54 5.78
CA ILE A 9 -4.43 -9.63 4.42
C ILE A 9 -3.82 -8.29 4.00
N ALA A 10 -4.50 -7.18 4.29
CA ALA A 10 -3.96 -5.85 4.02
C ALA A 10 -2.69 -5.56 4.81
N PHE A 11 -2.59 -5.98 6.08
CA PHE A 11 -1.37 -5.82 6.86
C PHE A 11 -0.19 -6.57 6.23
N LEU A 12 -0.43 -7.81 5.80
CA LEU A 12 0.59 -8.65 5.14
C LEU A 12 1.04 -8.05 3.82
N LEU A 13 0.10 -7.65 2.95
CA LEU A 13 0.41 -7.00 1.68
C LEU A 13 1.14 -5.67 1.89
N GLY A 14 0.68 -4.87 2.84
CA GLY A 14 1.30 -3.58 3.17
C GLY A 14 2.76 -3.74 3.61
N SER A 15 3.02 -4.71 4.48
CA SER A 15 4.36 -5.05 4.94
C SER A 15 5.24 -5.53 3.79
N LEU A 16 4.71 -6.39 2.91
CA LEU A 16 5.42 -6.92 1.74
C LEU A 16 5.85 -5.79 0.80
N PHE A 17 4.96 -4.84 0.50
CA PHE A 17 5.26 -3.70 -0.37
C PHE A 17 6.29 -2.73 0.22
N ILE A 18 6.23 -2.49 1.54
CA ILE A 18 7.25 -1.68 2.22
C ILE A 18 8.61 -2.39 2.17
N LEU A 19 8.65 -3.69 2.49
CA LEU A 19 9.86 -4.51 2.41
C LEU A 19 10.46 -4.51 0.99
N HIS A 20 9.61 -4.64 -0.03
CA HIS A 20 10.03 -4.55 -1.43
C HIS A 20 10.63 -3.18 -1.78
N GLY A 21 9.96 -2.09 -1.37
CA GLY A 21 10.47 -0.73 -1.59
C GLY A 21 11.81 -0.49 -0.89
N VAL A 22 11.95 -0.95 0.35
CA VAL A 22 13.20 -0.88 1.13
C VAL A 22 14.30 -1.73 0.49
N PHE A 23 13.97 -2.94 0.04
CA PHE A 23 14.90 -3.81 -0.67
C PHE A 23 15.44 -3.14 -1.93
N ILE A 24 14.59 -2.54 -2.75
CA ILE A 24 15.02 -1.80 -3.94
C ILE A 24 15.87 -0.58 -3.55
N ALA A 25 15.53 0.13 -2.47
CA ALA A 25 16.30 1.29 -2.03
C ALA A 25 17.72 0.94 -1.54
N ILE A 26 17.91 -0.27 -1.00
CA ILE A 26 19.21 -0.74 -0.45
C ILE A 26 20.03 -1.51 -1.50
N VAL A 27 19.39 -2.39 -2.25
CA VAL A 27 20.05 -3.36 -3.15
C VAL A 27 19.97 -2.92 -4.61
N GLY A 28 18.90 -2.24 -5.01
CA GLY A 28 18.80 -1.70 -6.34
C GLY A 28 19.67 -0.46 -6.44
N GLU A 29 20.56 -0.40 -7.43
CA GLU A 29 21.12 0.89 -7.84
C GLU A 29 19.94 1.79 -8.24
N PRO A 30 19.64 2.87 -7.50
CA PRO A 30 18.60 3.80 -7.92
C PRO A 30 19.19 4.71 -9.01
N THR A 31 19.81 4.12 -10.02
CA THR A 31 20.41 4.80 -11.17
C THR A 31 19.29 5.15 -12.15
N GLY A 32 18.50 6.15 -11.78
CA GLY A 32 17.50 6.78 -12.64
C GLY A 32 16.13 7.01 -12.00
N ASN A 33 15.32 7.87 -12.64
CA ASN A 33 13.96 8.21 -12.20
C ASN A 33 13.05 6.98 -12.02
N SER A 34 13.30 5.89 -12.75
CA SER A 34 12.53 4.64 -12.67
C SER A 34 12.74 3.90 -11.35
N GLY A 35 13.96 3.84 -10.83
CA GLY A 35 14.27 3.18 -9.54
C GLY A 35 13.65 3.94 -8.37
N VAL A 36 13.85 5.26 -8.32
CA VAL A 36 13.26 6.13 -7.29
C VAL A 36 11.74 6.09 -7.33
N GLY A 37 11.14 6.16 -8.52
CA GLY A 37 9.69 6.05 -8.70
C GLY A 37 9.12 4.71 -8.22
N THR A 38 9.87 3.62 -8.42
CA THR A 38 9.47 2.28 -7.95
C THR A 38 9.52 2.16 -6.43
N VAL A 39 10.53 2.75 -5.77
CA VAL A 39 10.62 2.81 -4.31
C VAL A 39 9.45 3.60 -3.74
N ILE A 40 9.19 4.81 -4.24
CA ILE A 40 8.09 5.67 -3.76
C ILE A 40 6.74 4.97 -3.95
N THR A 41 6.53 4.35 -5.10
CA THR A 41 5.28 3.64 -5.40
C THR A 41 5.10 2.43 -4.48
N SER A 42 6.15 1.63 -4.27
CA SER A 42 6.08 0.45 -3.41
C SER A 42 5.80 0.83 -1.95
N VAL A 43 6.55 1.79 -1.40
CA VAL A 43 6.35 2.26 -0.02
C VAL A 43 4.99 2.95 0.14
N GLY A 44 4.58 3.75 -0.85
CA GLY A 44 3.28 4.44 -0.86
C GLY A 44 2.11 3.46 -0.87
N LEU A 45 2.12 2.46 -1.76
CA LEU A 45 1.10 1.40 -1.79
C LEU A 45 1.09 0.62 -0.48
N GLY A 46 2.27 0.24 0.03
CA GLY A 46 2.38 -0.48 1.30
C GLY A 46 1.77 0.31 2.47
N SER A 47 2.02 1.61 2.53
CA SER A 47 1.46 2.51 3.55
C SER A 47 -0.07 2.58 3.51
N ILE A 48 -0.67 2.60 2.31
CA ILE A 48 -2.14 2.60 2.16
C ILE A 48 -2.75 1.31 2.71
N PHE A 49 -2.12 0.16 2.43
CA PHE A 49 -2.58 -1.13 2.93
C PHE A 49 -2.43 -1.26 4.45
N ILE A 50 -1.31 -0.79 5.02
CA ILE A 50 -1.13 -0.72 6.48
C ILE A 50 -2.17 0.20 7.11
N PHE A 51 -2.43 1.37 6.51
CA PHE A 51 -3.44 2.31 7.00
C PHE A 51 -4.83 1.67 7.05
N TYR A 52 -5.24 0.95 5.99
CA TYR A 52 -6.49 0.21 5.99
C TYR A 52 -6.51 -0.91 7.03
N ALA A 53 -5.40 -1.63 7.22
CA ALA A 53 -5.29 -2.68 8.23
C ALA A 53 -5.45 -2.14 9.65
N VAL A 54 -4.86 -0.99 9.97
CA VAL A 54 -4.91 -0.37 11.31
C VAL A 54 -6.26 0.28 11.57
N THR A 55 -6.76 1.07 10.62
CA THR A 55 -7.93 1.91 10.84
C THR A 55 -9.24 1.23 10.46
N GLY A 56 -9.20 0.21 9.59
CA GLY A 56 -10.38 -0.38 8.97
C GLY A 56 -11.09 0.54 7.96
N TYR A 57 -10.59 1.77 7.76
CA TYR A 57 -11.11 2.72 6.79
C TYR A 57 -10.37 2.55 5.47
N SER A 58 -11.11 2.21 4.42
CA SER A 58 -10.58 2.24 3.05
C SER A 58 -11.00 3.56 2.42
N SER A 59 -10.04 4.47 2.26
CA SER A 59 -10.24 5.73 1.52
C SER A 59 -10.69 5.47 0.08
N ILE A 60 -10.20 4.37 -0.52
CA ILE A 60 -10.61 3.88 -1.84
C ILE A 60 -12.09 3.48 -1.86
N TYR A 61 -12.55 2.68 -0.89
CA TYR A 61 -13.95 2.31 -0.79
C TYR A 61 -14.86 3.54 -0.62
N LYS A 62 -14.43 4.50 0.22
CA LYS A 62 -15.17 5.75 0.44
C LYS A 62 -15.20 6.61 -0.83
N TYR A 63 -14.07 6.76 -1.51
CA TYR A 63 -13.95 7.49 -2.77
C TYR A 63 -14.86 6.93 -3.86
N PHE A 64 -14.90 5.61 -4.05
CA PHE A 64 -15.81 5.00 -5.01
C PHE A 64 -17.26 5.08 -4.55
N LYS A 65 -17.57 4.83 -3.28
CA LYS A 65 -18.93 4.98 -2.74
C LYS A 65 -19.47 6.41 -2.95
N ASP A 66 -18.66 7.43 -2.71
CA ASP A 66 -19.09 8.83 -2.83
C ASP A 66 -19.22 9.28 -4.30
N ARG A 67 -18.56 8.59 -5.25
CA ARG A 67 -18.67 8.88 -6.69
C ARG A 67 -19.72 8.06 -7.43
N THR A 68 -20.05 6.85 -6.97
CA THR A 68 -21.05 5.98 -7.63
C THR A 68 -22.49 6.37 -7.26
N VAL A 69 -22.70 7.27 -6.29
CA VAL A 69 -24.04 7.75 -5.88
C VAL A 69 -24.37 9.12 -6.53
N LYS A 70 -23.95 9.35 -7.76
CA LYS A 70 -24.41 10.49 -8.56
C LYS A 70 -25.20 10.03 -9.78
#